data_AF-A0A2V9DPM6-F1
#
_entry.id   AF-A0A2V9DPM6-F1
#
_cell.length_a   1.000
_cell.length_b   1.000
_cell.length_c   1.000
_cell.angle_alpha   90.00
_cell.angle_beta   90.00
_cell.angle_gamma   90.00
#
_symmetry.space_group_name_H-M   'P 1'
#
loop_
_entity.id
_entity.type
_entity.pdbx_description
1 polymer ?
#
loop_
_entity_poly.entity_id
_entity_poly.type
_entity_poly.pdbx_seq_one_letter_code
_entity_poly.pdbx_strand_id
1 'polypeptide(L)'
;MNLGDALSGRAKLEGIQWVLLSAAPRRVLRDQLKALLSAPNMLGPCRLRRARFKPGRKLTAYYDVLVHVEGTEGYGARPIAVTWRLDGDADRHQAGDDLAGMQAEAVRQGMAAPFRQLTAELPEWSMHIQVSPLDAQFPQLVRLSDPRYVRARLATAYAASDLAPDQPRSSRYAVSSIRYRPRQRHVLRYDPLDRVKAGTVFAKLYTGEEGARIFHRATQVAEWLAEHGEGVTAVRPLTYVAEDGVVLYPRVLGAPLSDHLRRRSQGVARCLERAGVALHTLHRLQQAVAGPLPPHDFAAEVSETARASRHIPVLLPSMGVLIDALLHRARELHERLPQEPPTFTHGDFKSDHVWAVPGGLTLIDFDSSELADPALDIGKFLAHLQLSHLTYDQPGLEQAQKRFLVGYAPDAPQERLVRARLYEAVELVKITARRVRLFDHDWESRTEQVIRRAQAVMNDLELMLGLPVTQPSLRGFLGGFRKPHHTRWERRRHPSEEGARG
;
A
#
# COMPACT_ATOMS: atom_id res chain seq x y z
N MET A 1 11.21 10.32 28.31
CA MET A 1 9.95 9.90 27.67
C MET A 1 9.81 8.39 27.88
N ASN A 2 8.62 7.92 28.26
CA ASN A 2 8.35 6.50 28.52
C ASN A 2 7.55 5.89 27.35
N LEU A 3 7.83 4.62 27.03
CA LEU A 3 7.11 3.84 26.02
C LEU A 3 5.60 3.77 26.29
N GLY A 4 5.16 3.64 27.55
CA GLY A 4 3.74 3.59 27.90
C GLY A 4 2.96 4.85 27.49
N ASP A 5 3.58 6.03 27.66
CA ASP A 5 2.99 7.30 27.24
C ASP A 5 2.97 7.47 25.72
N ALA A 6 3.99 6.96 25.03
CA ALA A 6 4.02 6.93 23.57
C ALA A 6 2.94 5.99 22.99
N LEU A 7 2.80 4.77 23.54
CA LEU A 7 1.85 3.77 23.04
C LEU A 7 0.39 4.08 23.40
N SER A 8 0.14 4.75 24.52
CA SER A 8 -1.18 5.28 24.85
C SER A 8 -1.55 6.50 24.00
N GLY A 9 -0.56 7.21 23.45
CA GLY A 9 -0.74 8.46 22.71
C GLY A 9 -0.80 9.71 23.59
N ARG A 10 -0.61 9.58 24.92
CA ARG A 10 -0.52 10.73 25.84
C ARG A 10 0.63 11.67 25.49
N ALA A 11 1.74 11.11 25.02
CA ALA A 11 2.88 11.88 24.53
C ALA A 11 2.72 12.38 23.08
N LYS A 12 1.52 12.28 22.49
CA LYS A 12 1.18 12.72 21.13
C LYS A 12 2.21 12.26 20.08
N LEU A 13 2.44 13.08 19.05
CA LEU A 13 3.33 12.74 17.94
C LEU A 13 4.79 12.62 18.42
N GLU A 14 5.21 13.44 19.37
CA GLU A 14 6.55 13.43 19.95
C GLU A 14 6.86 12.07 20.56
N GLY A 15 5.88 11.46 21.24
CA GLY A 15 5.92 10.08 21.73
C GLY A 15 6.25 9.08 20.64
N ILE A 16 5.50 9.11 19.54
CA ILE A 16 5.67 8.20 18.42
C ILE A 16 7.02 8.41 17.73
N GLN A 17 7.40 9.67 17.48
CA GLN A 17 8.68 10.01 16.86
C GLN A 17 9.86 9.68 17.76
N TRP A 18 9.73 9.81 19.07
CA TRP A 18 10.76 9.35 20.02
C TRP A 18 11.01 7.85 19.89
N VAL A 19 9.96 7.02 19.87
CA VAL A 19 10.11 5.56 19.68
C VAL A 19 10.78 5.23 18.34
N LEU A 20 10.38 5.91 17.26
CA LEU A 20 10.81 5.57 15.90
C LEU A 20 12.18 6.15 15.51
N LEU A 21 12.51 7.35 15.98
CA LEU A 21 13.62 8.16 15.46
C LEU A 21 14.73 8.43 16.46
N SER A 22 14.46 8.43 17.76
CA SER A 22 15.46 8.78 18.77
C SER A 22 16.55 7.71 18.91
N ALA A 23 17.70 8.11 19.43
CA ALA A 23 18.88 7.25 19.50
C ALA A 23 18.69 6.02 20.40
N ALA A 24 17.98 6.15 21.52
CA ALA A 24 17.88 5.08 22.51
C ALA A 24 17.11 3.83 22.00
N PRO A 25 15.84 3.91 21.54
CA PRO A 25 15.14 2.76 20.99
C PRO A 25 15.83 2.19 19.75
N ARG A 26 16.44 3.05 18.91
CA ARG A 26 17.19 2.62 17.73
C ARG A 26 18.46 1.86 18.08
N ARG A 27 19.16 2.24 19.15
CA ARG A 27 20.34 1.53 19.64
C ARG A 27 19.95 0.13 20.12
N VAL A 28 18.91 0.04 20.94
CA VAL A 28 18.36 -1.24 21.42
C VAL A 28 17.98 -2.15 20.26
N LEU A 29 17.22 -1.65 19.28
CA LEU A 29 16.88 -2.42 18.08
C LEU A 29 18.13 -2.90 17.34
N ARG A 30 19.13 -2.05 17.15
CA ARG A 30 20.37 -2.42 16.45
C ARG A 30 21.19 -3.46 17.21
N ASP A 31 21.29 -3.33 18.52
CA ASP A 31 22.07 -4.28 19.33
C ASP A 31 21.40 -5.67 19.34
N GLN A 32 20.07 -5.72 19.35
CA GLN A 32 19.33 -6.98 19.19
C GLN A 32 19.47 -7.58 17.80
N LEU A 33 19.37 -6.77 16.74
CA LEU A 33 19.58 -7.26 15.38
C LEU A 33 21.00 -7.82 15.18
N LYS A 34 22.03 -7.22 15.81
CA LYS A 34 23.39 -7.78 15.84
C LYS A 34 23.43 -9.11 16.58
N ALA A 35 22.75 -9.23 17.71
CA ALA A 35 22.68 -10.48 18.47
C ALA A 35 21.96 -11.61 17.69
N LEU A 36 21.08 -11.27 16.75
CA LEU A 36 20.43 -12.25 15.87
C LEU A 36 21.28 -12.66 14.66
N LEU A 37 22.35 -11.93 14.34
CA LEU A 37 23.25 -12.26 13.24
C LEU A 37 24.30 -13.29 13.65
N SER A 38 24.70 -14.12 12.68
CA SER A 38 25.88 -14.97 12.84
C SER A 38 27.14 -14.18 12.51
N ALA A 39 28.19 -14.29 13.32
CA ALA A 39 29.51 -13.76 12.94
C ALA A 39 30.03 -14.50 11.68
N PRO A 40 30.80 -13.83 10.79
CA PRO A 40 31.28 -12.45 10.85
C PRO A 40 30.40 -11.43 10.10
N ASN A 41 29.11 -11.74 9.85
CA ASN A 41 28.20 -10.84 9.14
C ASN A 41 27.95 -9.53 9.90
N MET A 42 27.83 -8.42 9.17
CA MET A 42 27.73 -7.08 9.78
C MET A 42 26.37 -6.42 9.53
N LEU A 43 25.84 -5.80 10.58
CA LEU A 43 24.63 -4.98 10.52
C LEU A 43 24.90 -3.60 9.91
N GLY A 44 24.38 -3.35 8.72
CA GLY A 44 24.36 -2.06 8.05
C GLY A 44 23.23 -1.13 8.52
N PRO A 45 22.83 -0.15 7.68
CA PRO A 45 21.70 0.74 7.97
C PRO A 45 20.35 0.02 8.10
N CYS A 46 19.54 0.42 9.09
CA CYS A 46 18.13 0.02 9.21
C CYS A 46 17.24 1.13 8.66
N ARG A 47 16.59 0.92 7.52
CA ARG A 47 15.78 1.91 6.82
C ARG A 47 14.32 1.76 7.19
N LEU A 48 13.77 2.70 7.98
CA LEU A 48 12.35 2.74 8.31
C LEU A 48 11.52 3.01 7.05
N ARG A 49 10.64 2.07 6.69
CA ARG A 49 9.79 2.16 5.49
C ARG A 49 8.36 2.54 5.81
N ARG A 50 7.86 2.08 6.95
CA ARG A 50 6.47 2.31 7.36
C ARG A 50 6.33 2.22 8.87
N ALA A 51 5.40 2.99 9.43
CA ALA A 51 4.91 2.82 10.79
C ALA A 51 3.37 2.78 10.78
N ARG A 52 2.78 2.05 11.73
CA ARG A 52 1.33 2.05 12.00
C ARG A 52 1.13 2.14 13.51
N PHE A 53 0.41 3.16 13.94
CA PHE A 53 0.03 3.36 15.32
C PHE A 53 -1.43 2.98 15.53
N LYS A 54 -1.67 2.15 16.55
CA LYS A 54 -3.00 1.83 17.08
C LYS A 54 -3.03 2.28 18.54
N PRO A 55 -3.60 3.46 18.83
CA PRO A 55 -3.59 4.03 20.18
C PRO A 55 -4.05 3.04 21.25
N GLY A 56 -3.32 3.00 22.37
CA GLY A 56 -3.61 2.11 23.50
C GLY A 56 -3.40 0.61 23.24
N ARG A 57 -2.90 0.23 22.05
CA ARG A 57 -2.68 -1.17 21.69
C ARG A 57 -1.24 -1.44 21.27
N LYS A 58 -0.79 -0.83 20.17
CA LYS A 58 0.54 -1.09 19.61
C LYS A 58 1.03 -0.05 18.63
N LEU A 59 2.34 0.04 18.51
CA LEU A 59 3.05 0.67 17.40
C LEU A 59 3.79 -0.43 16.62
N THR A 60 3.63 -0.49 15.30
CA THR A 60 4.39 -1.40 14.45
C THR A 60 5.18 -0.61 13.43
N ALA A 61 6.49 -0.83 13.36
CA ALA A 61 7.38 -0.28 12.36
C ALA A 61 7.94 -1.39 11.44
N TYR A 62 8.14 -1.06 10.18
CA TYR A 62 8.66 -1.96 9.16
C TYR A 62 9.94 -1.37 8.61
N TYR A 63 11.02 -2.15 8.65
CA TYR A 63 12.34 -1.71 8.21
C TYR A 63 12.88 -2.63 7.11
N ASP A 64 13.67 -2.07 6.21
CA ASP A 64 14.66 -2.85 5.47
C ASP A 64 15.99 -2.77 6.24
N VAL A 65 16.46 -3.90 6.76
CA VAL A 65 17.75 -4.00 7.42
C VAL A 65 18.79 -4.39 6.38
N LEU A 66 19.79 -3.54 6.18
CA LEU A 66 20.91 -3.88 5.32
C LEU A 66 21.90 -4.74 6.09
N VAL A 67 22.29 -5.88 5.53
CA VAL A 67 23.26 -6.81 6.12
C VAL A 67 24.36 -7.09 5.11
N HIS A 68 25.61 -6.96 5.55
CA HIS A 68 26.77 -7.37 4.78
C HIS A 68 27.14 -8.78 5.17
N VAL A 69 27.18 -9.67 4.18
CA VAL A 69 27.57 -11.07 4.36
C VAL A 69 29.02 -11.21 3.92
N GLU A 70 29.85 -11.81 4.77
CA GLU A 70 31.27 -12.00 4.44
C GLU A 70 31.41 -12.81 3.14
N GLY A 71 32.34 -12.39 2.29
CA GLY A 71 32.56 -12.99 0.97
C GLY A 71 31.55 -12.55 -0.10
N THR A 72 30.63 -11.63 0.20
CA THR A 72 29.72 -11.03 -0.79
C THR A 72 30.03 -9.56 -1.02
N GLU A 73 29.85 -9.08 -2.24
CA GLU A 73 29.95 -7.65 -2.53
C GLU A 73 28.66 -6.93 -2.11
N GLY A 74 28.80 -5.92 -1.26
CA GLY A 74 27.72 -5.01 -0.88
C GLY A 74 26.80 -5.51 0.25
N TYR A 75 25.60 -4.94 0.31
CA TYR A 75 24.61 -5.21 1.35
C TYR A 75 23.36 -5.88 0.76
N GLY A 76 22.91 -6.97 1.39
CA GLY A 76 21.59 -7.55 1.18
C GLY A 76 20.54 -6.88 2.08
N ALA A 77 19.36 -6.59 1.55
CA ALA A 77 18.25 -6.07 2.34
C ALA A 77 17.39 -7.21 2.90
N ARG A 78 17.23 -7.27 4.23
CA ARG A 78 16.31 -8.18 4.92
C ARG A 78 15.16 -7.38 5.57
N PRO A 79 13.91 -7.55 5.12
CA PRO A 79 12.78 -6.87 5.77
C PRO A 79 12.51 -7.42 7.17
N ILE A 80 12.16 -6.52 8.08
CA ILE A 80 11.73 -6.85 9.44
C ILE A 80 10.46 -6.07 9.82
N ALA A 81 9.71 -6.62 10.77
CA ALA A 81 8.67 -5.91 11.49
C ALA A 81 9.05 -5.82 12.97
N VAL A 82 8.97 -4.63 13.54
CA VAL A 82 9.20 -4.36 14.96
C VAL A 82 7.88 -3.89 15.54
N THR A 83 7.40 -4.55 16.60
CA THR A 83 6.13 -4.18 17.25
C THR A 83 6.35 -3.91 18.73
N TRP A 84 5.96 -2.72 19.16
CA TRP A 84 5.84 -2.36 20.57
C TRP A 84 4.38 -2.51 21.01
N ARG A 85 4.11 -3.28 22.07
CA ARG A 85 2.74 -3.53 22.58
C ARG A 85 2.67 -3.23 24.07
N LEU A 86 1.50 -2.82 24.56
CA LEU A 86 1.23 -2.81 26.00
C LEU A 86 0.86 -4.24 26.43
N ASP A 87 1.30 -4.67 27.62
CA ASP A 87 1.02 -6.01 28.14
C ASP A 87 -0.49 -6.28 28.29
N GLY A 88 -0.92 -7.51 27.97
CA GLY A 88 -2.33 -7.95 28.06
C GLY A 88 -2.96 -8.53 26.78
N ASP A 89 -2.22 -8.63 25.67
CA ASP A 89 -2.74 -9.22 24.41
C ASP A 89 -2.62 -10.76 24.47
N ALA A 90 -3.75 -11.46 24.65
CA ALA A 90 -3.83 -12.93 24.80
C ALA A 90 -3.31 -13.74 23.57
N ASP A 91 -3.09 -13.07 22.44
CA ASP A 91 -2.53 -13.60 21.19
C ASP A 91 -1.06 -14.09 21.30
N ARG A 92 -0.43 -14.04 22.48
CA ARG A 92 1.01 -14.34 22.70
C ARG A 92 1.39 -15.82 22.59
N HIS A 93 0.58 -16.74 23.11
CA HIS A 93 1.04 -18.12 23.34
C HIS A 93 0.95 -18.99 22.09
N GLN A 94 -0.20 -19.02 21.41
CA GLN A 94 -0.40 -19.89 20.25
C GLN A 94 0.43 -19.46 19.03
N ALA A 95 0.62 -18.15 18.83
CA ALA A 95 1.49 -17.66 17.76
C ALA A 95 2.99 -17.93 18.02
N GLY A 96 3.40 -18.13 19.28
CA GLY A 96 4.78 -18.39 19.67
C GLY A 96 5.27 -19.77 19.24
N ASP A 97 4.45 -20.81 19.47
CA ASP A 97 4.80 -22.19 19.15
C ASP A 97 4.88 -22.42 17.63
N ASP A 98 3.93 -21.87 16.86
CA ASP A 98 3.93 -21.93 15.40
C ASP A 98 5.19 -21.27 14.80
N LEU A 99 5.59 -20.11 15.35
CA LEU A 99 6.79 -19.39 14.90
C LEU A 99 8.08 -20.15 15.22
N ALA A 100 8.15 -20.86 16.33
CA ALA A 100 9.32 -21.66 16.69
C ALA A 100 9.55 -22.81 15.69
N GLY A 101 8.49 -23.54 15.33
CA GLY A 101 8.53 -24.59 14.31
C GLY A 101 8.94 -24.05 12.94
N MET A 102 8.35 -22.93 12.52
CA MET A 102 8.72 -22.24 11.27
C MET A 102 10.16 -21.75 11.26
N GLN A 103 10.66 -21.22 12.38
CA GLN A 103 12.04 -20.79 12.50
C GLN A 103 13.01 -21.97 12.36
N ALA A 104 12.72 -23.10 13.01
CA ALA A 104 13.54 -24.30 12.89
C ALA A 104 13.61 -24.77 11.43
N GLU A 105 12.49 -24.73 10.70
CA GLU A 105 12.48 -25.03 9.26
C GLU A 105 13.27 -24.01 8.45
N ALA A 106 13.11 -22.71 8.71
CA ALA A 106 13.88 -21.67 8.02
C ALA A 106 15.39 -21.81 8.25
N VAL A 107 15.83 -22.21 9.44
CA VAL A 107 17.23 -22.50 9.74
C VAL A 107 17.70 -23.74 8.98
N ARG A 108 16.94 -24.85 9.02
CA ARG A 108 17.28 -26.09 8.29
C ARG A 108 17.43 -25.87 6.78
N GLN A 109 16.56 -25.07 6.18
CA GLN A 109 16.59 -24.74 4.76
C GLN A 109 17.59 -23.62 4.40
N GLY A 110 18.33 -23.09 5.37
CA GLY A 110 19.26 -21.97 5.18
C GLY A 110 18.57 -20.63 4.87
N MET A 111 17.24 -20.55 5.00
CA MET A 111 16.45 -19.34 4.77
C MET A 111 16.58 -18.31 5.88
N ALA A 112 17.10 -18.70 7.05
CA ALA A 112 17.41 -17.79 8.14
C ALA A 112 18.68 -16.95 7.88
N ALA A 113 19.68 -17.51 7.19
CA ALA A 113 20.98 -16.88 6.98
C ALA A 113 20.85 -15.47 6.38
N PRO A 114 21.66 -14.48 6.80
CA PRO A 114 22.77 -14.57 7.76
C PRO A 114 22.35 -14.55 9.24
N PHE A 115 21.04 -14.52 9.52
CA PHE A 115 20.54 -14.57 10.89
C PHE A 115 20.55 -16.02 11.41
N ARG A 116 20.88 -16.19 12.69
CA ARG A 116 20.75 -17.47 13.42
C ARG A 116 19.34 -17.66 13.99
N GLN A 117 18.64 -16.55 14.21
CA GLN A 117 17.27 -16.49 14.71
C GLN A 117 16.53 -15.36 13.97
N LEU A 118 15.26 -15.59 13.68
CA LEU A 118 14.40 -14.69 12.92
C LEU A 118 13.35 -14.01 13.81
N THR A 119 13.37 -14.25 15.12
CA THR A 119 12.52 -13.53 16.07
C THR A 119 13.30 -13.18 17.35
N ALA A 120 12.89 -12.11 18.02
CA ALA A 120 13.36 -11.73 19.36
C ALA A 120 12.25 -11.02 20.14
N GLU A 121 12.20 -11.30 21.44
CA GLU A 121 11.33 -10.61 22.40
C GLU A 121 12.19 -9.86 23.42
N LEU A 122 11.85 -8.59 23.65
CA LEU A 122 12.50 -7.72 24.61
C LEU A 122 11.44 -7.16 25.57
N PRO A 123 11.15 -7.86 26.68
CA PRO A 123 10.13 -7.44 27.63
C PRO A 123 10.35 -6.03 28.21
N GLU A 124 11.61 -5.68 28.51
CA GLU A 124 12.01 -4.36 29.03
C GLU A 124 11.62 -3.19 28.12
N TRP A 125 11.52 -3.46 26.81
CA TRP A 125 11.13 -2.49 25.79
C TRP A 125 9.77 -2.82 25.17
N SER A 126 9.05 -3.79 25.72
CA SER A 126 7.81 -4.35 25.18
C SER A 126 7.86 -4.57 23.66
N MET A 127 9.04 -4.97 23.17
CA MET A 127 9.42 -4.95 21.75
C MET A 127 9.55 -6.38 21.23
N HIS A 128 8.79 -6.69 20.20
CA HIS A 128 8.91 -7.93 19.43
C HIS A 128 9.49 -7.63 18.05
N ILE A 129 10.53 -8.36 17.65
CA ILE A 129 11.18 -8.28 16.35
C ILE A 129 10.87 -9.55 15.58
N GLN A 130 10.38 -9.41 14.34
CA GLN A 130 10.16 -10.53 13.43
C GLN A 130 10.86 -10.25 12.09
N VAL A 131 11.77 -11.13 11.71
CA VAL A 131 12.59 -11.07 10.49
C VAL A 131 11.96 -11.95 9.41
N SER A 132 11.89 -11.44 8.19
CA SER A 132 11.46 -12.23 7.03
C SER A 132 12.39 -13.45 6.84
N PRO A 133 11.89 -14.65 6.50
CA PRO A 133 10.55 -14.93 5.99
C PRO A 133 9.56 -15.55 7.01
N LEU A 134 9.58 -15.18 8.29
CA LEU A 134 8.62 -15.72 9.26
C LEU A 134 7.25 -15.04 9.18
N ASP A 135 6.17 -15.84 9.24
CA ASP A 135 4.81 -15.38 9.54
C ASP A 135 3.88 -16.58 9.79
N ALA A 136 3.38 -16.75 11.01
CA ALA A 136 2.50 -17.87 11.36
C ALA A 136 1.21 -17.93 10.52
N GLN A 137 0.71 -16.80 10.02
CA GLN A 137 -0.46 -16.80 9.12
C GLN A 137 -0.13 -17.17 7.68
N PHE A 138 1.16 -17.19 7.32
CA PHE A 138 1.65 -17.55 5.98
C PHE A 138 2.79 -18.57 6.12
N PRO A 139 2.52 -19.78 6.62
CA PRO A 139 3.55 -20.80 6.87
C PRO A 139 4.36 -21.16 5.62
N GLN A 140 3.75 -21.03 4.43
CA GLN A 140 4.40 -21.26 3.15
C GLN A 140 5.48 -20.23 2.78
N LEU A 141 5.55 -19.09 3.48
CA LEU A 141 6.47 -17.99 3.14
C LEU A 141 7.95 -18.42 3.21
N VAL A 142 8.29 -19.33 4.12
CA VAL A 142 9.65 -19.89 4.25
C VAL A 142 10.04 -20.63 2.98
N ARG A 143 9.24 -21.61 2.53
CA ARG A 143 9.54 -22.39 1.31
C ARG A 143 9.44 -21.57 0.03
N LEU A 144 8.51 -20.61 -0.04
CA LEU A 144 8.41 -19.68 -1.18
C LEU A 144 9.54 -18.66 -1.24
N SER A 145 10.36 -18.57 -0.18
CA SER A 145 11.60 -17.79 -0.15
C SER A 145 12.83 -18.60 -0.57
N ASP A 146 12.72 -19.93 -0.67
CA ASP A 146 13.83 -20.81 -1.08
C ASP A 146 13.97 -20.83 -2.62
N PRO A 147 15.11 -20.37 -3.17
CA PRO A 147 15.40 -20.43 -4.60
C PRO A 147 15.22 -21.80 -5.24
N ARG A 148 15.49 -22.90 -4.51
CA ARG A 148 15.38 -24.27 -5.01
C ARG A 148 13.92 -24.67 -5.20
N TYR A 149 13.09 -24.34 -4.23
CA TYR A 149 11.64 -24.56 -4.29
C TYR A 149 11.00 -23.70 -5.39
N VAL A 150 11.36 -22.42 -5.44
CA VAL A 150 10.88 -21.47 -6.46
C VAL A 150 11.18 -21.97 -7.86
N ARG A 151 12.39 -22.47 -8.12
CA ARG A 151 12.76 -23.07 -9.41
C ARG A 151 11.82 -24.21 -9.80
N ALA A 152 11.60 -25.17 -8.90
CA ALA A 152 10.73 -26.31 -9.16
C ALA A 152 9.29 -25.87 -9.44
N ARG A 153 8.77 -24.94 -8.62
CA ARG A 153 7.41 -24.41 -8.76
C ARG A 153 7.20 -23.63 -10.06
N LEU A 154 8.13 -22.77 -10.44
CA LEU A 154 8.05 -22.06 -11.71
C LEU A 154 8.11 -23.02 -12.89
N ALA A 155 8.95 -24.05 -12.85
CA ALA A 155 8.99 -25.08 -13.90
C ALA A 155 7.63 -25.79 -14.08
N THR A 156 6.96 -26.16 -12.97
CA THR A 156 5.60 -26.73 -13.02
C THR A 156 4.58 -25.72 -13.55
N ALA A 157 4.62 -24.47 -13.08
CA ALA A 157 3.70 -23.42 -13.50
C ALA A 157 3.77 -23.15 -15.02
N TYR A 158 4.98 -23.07 -15.57
CA TYR A 158 5.16 -22.89 -17.02
C TYR A 158 4.78 -24.12 -17.83
N ALA A 159 4.97 -25.33 -17.30
CA ALA A 159 4.52 -26.55 -18.00
C ALA A 159 3.00 -26.69 -18.05
N ALA A 160 2.29 -26.17 -17.04
CA ALA A 160 0.83 -26.17 -16.97
C ALA A 160 0.16 -25.00 -17.72
N SER A 161 0.94 -23.98 -18.10
CA SER A 161 0.43 -22.83 -18.82
C SER A 161 0.65 -23.03 -20.32
N ASP A 162 -0.41 -22.99 -21.12
CA ASP A 162 -0.31 -22.93 -22.60
C ASP A 162 0.39 -21.64 -23.09
N LEU A 163 0.80 -20.76 -22.18
CA LEU A 163 1.59 -19.57 -22.46
C LEU A 163 3.04 -19.96 -22.78
N ALA A 164 3.29 -20.17 -24.07
CA ALA A 164 4.61 -20.24 -24.72
C ALA A 164 5.55 -21.34 -24.17
N PRO A 165 5.43 -22.59 -24.68
CA PRO A 165 6.33 -23.70 -24.31
C PRO A 165 7.83 -23.39 -24.56
N ASP A 166 8.13 -22.43 -25.44
CA ASP A 166 9.47 -22.03 -25.86
C ASP A 166 10.13 -20.96 -24.96
N GLN A 167 9.50 -20.54 -23.87
CA GLN A 167 10.10 -19.52 -23.01
C GLN A 167 11.33 -20.09 -22.28
N PRO A 168 12.53 -19.47 -22.42
CA PRO A 168 13.76 -20.03 -21.90
C PRO A 168 13.73 -20.11 -20.36
N ARG A 169 13.90 -21.32 -19.83
CA ARG A 169 13.79 -21.61 -18.39
C ARG A 169 15.09 -21.31 -17.66
N SER A 170 15.01 -20.55 -16.57
CA SER A 170 16.14 -20.26 -15.70
C SER A 170 16.36 -21.41 -14.71
N SER A 171 17.62 -21.81 -14.50
CA SER A 171 17.95 -22.86 -13.52
C SER A 171 18.18 -22.30 -12.11
N ARG A 172 18.24 -20.96 -11.96
CA ARG A 172 18.53 -20.28 -10.70
C ARG A 172 17.79 -18.95 -10.62
N TYR A 173 17.14 -18.71 -9.49
CA TYR A 173 16.43 -17.47 -9.21
C TYR A 173 17.02 -16.78 -7.98
N ALA A 174 17.17 -15.45 -8.05
CA ALA A 174 17.26 -14.62 -6.87
C ALA A 174 15.85 -14.36 -6.33
N VAL A 175 15.67 -14.52 -5.03
CA VAL A 175 14.39 -14.28 -4.35
C VAL A 175 14.54 -13.05 -3.46
N SER A 176 13.69 -12.06 -3.67
CA SER A 176 13.64 -10.84 -2.86
C SER A 176 12.23 -10.54 -2.38
N SER A 177 12.10 -9.99 -1.18
CA SER A 177 10.82 -9.56 -0.64
C SER A 177 10.52 -8.12 -1.07
N ILE A 178 9.42 -7.94 -1.80
CA ILE A 178 8.90 -6.63 -2.20
C ILE A 178 8.00 -6.04 -1.11
N ARG A 179 7.19 -6.90 -0.49
CA ARG A 179 6.38 -6.55 0.68
C ARG A 179 6.49 -7.66 1.70
N TYR A 180 6.86 -7.29 2.92
CA TYR A 180 6.79 -8.14 4.10
C TYR A 180 5.96 -7.42 5.16
N ARG A 181 4.72 -7.86 5.33
CA ARG A 181 3.80 -7.33 6.34
C ARG A 181 3.17 -8.49 7.08
N PRO A 182 3.78 -8.93 8.18
CA PRO A 182 3.27 -10.03 8.98
C PRO A 182 1.78 -9.91 9.27
N ARG A 183 1.07 -11.03 9.12
CA ARG A 183 -0.37 -11.21 9.30
C ARG A 183 -1.25 -10.38 8.36
N GLN A 184 -0.70 -9.90 7.25
CA GLN A 184 -1.41 -9.01 6.33
C GLN A 184 -1.14 -9.34 4.87
N ARG A 185 0.11 -9.22 4.41
CA ARG A 185 0.41 -9.32 2.97
C ARG A 185 1.89 -9.56 2.72
N HIS A 186 2.19 -10.52 1.86
CA HIS A 186 3.54 -10.76 1.35
C HIS A 186 3.57 -10.76 -0.17
N VAL A 187 4.58 -10.11 -0.74
CA VAL A 187 4.88 -10.14 -2.17
C VAL A 187 6.36 -10.41 -2.34
N LEU A 188 6.68 -11.49 -3.04
CA LEU A 188 8.04 -11.86 -3.40
C LEU A 188 8.28 -11.57 -4.88
N ARG A 189 9.55 -11.35 -5.21
CA ARG A 189 10.05 -11.17 -6.57
C ARG A 189 11.11 -12.22 -6.85
N TYR A 190 10.96 -12.89 -7.98
CA TYR A 190 11.84 -13.93 -8.48
C TYR A 190 12.52 -13.44 -9.75
N ASP A 191 13.82 -13.16 -9.66
CA ASP A 191 14.64 -12.71 -10.77
C ASP A 191 15.50 -13.86 -11.30
N PRO A 192 15.41 -14.21 -12.59
CA PRO A 192 16.25 -15.25 -13.17
C PRO A 192 17.72 -14.78 -13.24
N LEU A 193 18.67 -15.64 -12.85
CA LEU A 193 20.09 -15.28 -12.75
C LEU A 193 20.93 -15.69 -13.96
N ASP A 194 20.52 -16.71 -14.69
CA ASP A 194 21.29 -17.32 -15.79
C ASP A 194 20.64 -17.13 -17.17
N ARG A 195 19.38 -16.70 -17.22
CA ARG A 195 18.66 -16.43 -18.46
C ARG A 195 17.79 -15.19 -18.31
N VAL A 196 18.33 -14.04 -18.71
CA VAL A 196 17.62 -12.74 -18.66
C VAL A 196 16.28 -12.78 -19.40
N LYS A 197 16.16 -13.61 -20.46
CA LYS A 197 14.92 -13.80 -21.23
C LYS A 197 13.81 -14.54 -20.48
N ALA A 198 14.09 -15.19 -19.35
CA ALA A 198 13.09 -15.95 -18.58
C ALA A 198 12.05 -15.05 -17.87
N GLY A 199 12.29 -13.73 -17.81
CA GLY A 199 11.39 -12.76 -17.21
C GLY A 199 11.33 -12.82 -15.68
N THR A 200 11.19 -11.66 -15.05
CA THR A 200 10.94 -11.56 -13.60
C THR A 200 9.50 -12.01 -13.29
N VAL A 201 9.32 -12.80 -12.23
CA VAL A 201 8.00 -13.23 -11.73
C VAL A 201 7.75 -12.62 -10.35
N PHE A 202 6.50 -12.22 -10.09
CA PHE A 202 6.06 -11.79 -8.77
C PHE A 202 5.13 -12.82 -8.16
N ALA A 203 5.35 -13.17 -6.90
CA ALA A 203 4.53 -14.11 -6.15
C ALA A 203 3.78 -13.38 -5.04
N LYS A 204 2.46 -13.43 -5.08
CA LYS A 204 1.59 -12.80 -4.10
C LYS A 204 0.87 -13.86 -3.29
N LEU A 205 1.13 -13.85 -1.98
CA LEU A 205 0.65 -14.88 -1.06
C LEU A 205 -0.70 -14.48 -0.48
N TYR A 206 -1.58 -15.46 -0.33
CA TYR A 206 -2.92 -15.35 0.21
C TYR A 206 -3.17 -16.46 1.24
N THR A 207 -4.25 -16.31 2.01
CA THR A 207 -4.71 -17.31 2.98
C THR A 207 -6.06 -17.86 2.55
N GLY A 208 -6.29 -19.16 2.79
CA GLY A 208 -7.52 -19.84 2.39
C GLY A 208 -7.79 -19.72 0.89
N GLU A 209 -9.06 -19.56 0.53
CA GLU A 209 -9.52 -19.51 -0.86
C GLU A 209 -9.36 -18.14 -1.54
N GLU A 210 -8.83 -17.14 -0.84
CA GLU A 210 -8.73 -15.77 -1.38
C GLU A 210 -7.88 -15.74 -2.66
N GLY A 211 -6.77 -16.48 -2.69
CA GLY A 211 -5.89 -16.53 -3.87
C GLY A 211 -6.58 -17.07 -5.12
N ALA A 212 -7.43 -18.10 -4.99
CA ALA A 212 -8.20 -18.65 -6.11
C ALA A 212 -9.19 -17.62 -6.68
N ARG A 213 -9.91 -16.91 -5.80
CA ARG A 213 -10.85 -15.86 -6.20
C ARG A 213 -10.13 -14.70 -6.90
N ILE A 214 -9.00 -14.25 -6.37
CA ILE A 214 -8.22 -13.18 -7.01
C ILE A 214 -7.65 -13.62 -8.36
N PHE A 215 -7.14 -14.84 -8.47
CA PHE A 215 -6.64 -15.37 -9.74
C PHE A 215 -7.75 -15.40 -10.80
N HIS A 216 -8.92 -15.94 -10.47
CA HIS A 216 -10.08 -15.96 -11.36
C HIS A 216 -10.46 -14.54 -11.79
N ARG A 217 -10.67 -13.64 -10.83
CA ARG A 217 -11.06 -12.25 -11.09
C ARG A 217 -10.06 -11.51 -11.98
N ALA A 218 -8.77 -11.57 -11.65
CA ALA A 218 -7.73 -10.90 -12.44
C ALA A 218 -7.63 -11.45 -13.87
N THR A 219 -7.90 -12.76 -14.05
CA THR A 219 -7.96 -13.38 -15.38
C THR A 219 -9.15 -12.84 -16.18
N GLN A 220 -10.35 -12.80 -15.58
CA GLN A 220 -11.56 -12.29 -16.22
C GLN A 220 -11.47 -10.82 -16.59
N VAL A 221 -10.87 -10.00 -15.71
CA VAL A 221 -10.62 -8.57 -16.02
C VAL A 221 -9.61 -8.41 -17.15
N ALA A 222 -8.56 -9.25 -17.20
CA ALA A 222 -7.58 -9.21 -18.28
C ALA A 222 -8.19 -9.58 -19.64
N GLU A 223 -9.09 -10.57 -19.67
CA GLU A 223 -9.85 -10.96 -20.87
C GLU A 223 -10.80 -9.85 -21.30
N TRP A 224 -11.59 -9.30 -20.38
CA TRP A 224 -12.50 -8.20 -20.64
C TRP A 224 -11.82 -6.97 -21.24
N LEU A 225 -10.71 -6.53 -20.65
CA LEU A 225 -9.98 -5.36 -21.14
C LEU A 225 -9.19 -5.64 -22.42
N ALA A 226 -8.78 -6.87 -22.68
CA ALA A 226 -8.18 -7.21 -23.97
C ALA A 226 -9.17 -7.05 -25.13
N GLU A 227 -10.45 -7.36 -24.89
CA GLU A 227 -11.52 -7.25 -25.89
C GLU A 227 -12.10 -5.83 -25.98
N HIS A 228 -12.28 -5.14 -24.85
CA HIS A 228 -13.07 -3.90 -24.77
C HIS A 228 -12.27 -2.66 -24.35
N GLY A 229 -10.99 -2.80 -23.99
CA GLY A 229 -10.20 -1.75 -23.32
C GLY A 229 -9.51 -0.74 -24.24
N GLU A 230 -9.60 -0.89 -25.57
CA GLU A 230 -9.01 0.02 -26.57
C GLU A 230 -7.58 0.49 -26.23
N GLY A 231 -6.66 -0.50 -26.16
CA GLY A 231 -5.25 -0.30 -25.81
C GLY A 231 -4.98 -0.10 -24.32
N VAL A 232 -5.98 -0.31 -23.47
CA VAL A 232 -5.82 -0.56 -22.04
C VAL A 232 -5.95 -2.07 -21.81
N THR A 233 -5.03 -2.65 -21.06
CA THR A 233 -5.06 -4.05 -20.65
C THR A 233 -5.03 -4.17 -19.12
N ALA A 234 -5.18 -5.38 -18.61
CA ALA A 234 -4.84 -5.71 -17.22
C ALA A 234 -3.76 -6.78 -17.19
N VAL A 235 -3.00 -6.83 -16.10
CA VAL A 235 -2.01 -7.89 -15.89
C VAL A 235 -2.73 -9.23 -15.74
N ARG A 236 -2.52 -10.12 -16.72
CA ARG A 236 -2.98 -11.50 -16.63
C ARG A 236 -2.05 -12.27 -15.67
N PRO A 237 -2.57 -12.87 -14.58
CA PRO A 237 -1.75 -13.75 -13.75
C PRO A 237 -1.30 -14.97 -14.55
N LEU A 238 -0.14 -15.52 -14.21
CA LEU A 238 0.40 -16.73 -14.83
C LEU A 238 -0.37 -17.97 -14.38
N THR A 239 -0.53 -18.13 -13.08
CA THR A 239 -1.20 -19.28 -12.47
C THR A 239 -1.49 -19.03 -10.99
N TYR A 240 -2.38 -19.84 -10.41
CA TYR A 240 -2.59 -19.98 -8.98
C TYR A 240 -2.11 -21.35 -8.51
N VAL A 241 -1.23 -21.38 -7.51
CA VAL A 241 -0.74 -22.61 -6.89
C VAL A 241 -1.50 -22.82 -5.59
N ALA A 242 -2.52 -23.68 -5.63
CA ALA A 242 -3.43 -23.93 -4.51
C ALA A 242 -2.72 -24.40 -3.23
N GLU A 243 -1.77 -25.33 -3.38
CA GLU A 243 -0.96 -25.90 -2.28
C GLU A 243 -0.21 -24.83 -1.46
N ASP A 244 0.10 -23.70 -2.10
CA ASP A 244 0.87 -22.60 -1.53
C ASP A 244 0.03 -21.33 -1.34
N GLY A 245 -1.24 -21.33 -1.74
CA GLY A 245 -2.09 -20.15 -1.70
C GLY A 245 -1.47 -18.93 -2.40
N VAL A 246 -0.75 -19.12 -3.51
CA VAL A 246 0.04 -18.07 -4.17
C VAL A 246 -0.41 -17.86 -5.61
N VAL A 247 -0.57 -16.59 -5.99
CA VAL A 247 -0.81 -16.18 -7.37
C VAL A 247 0.48 -15.63 -7.95
N LEU A 248 0.89 -16.16 -9.09
CA LEU A 248 2.09 -15.75 -9.82
C LEU A 248 1.72 -14.74 -10.91
N TYR A 249 2.46 -13.64 -11.00
CA TYR A 249 2.26 -12.58 -11.99
C TYR A 249 3.53 -12.36 -12.80
N PRO A 250 3.42 -12.08 -14.11
CA PRO A 250 4.56 -11.64 -14.88
C PRO A 250 4.97 -10.22 -14.47
N ARG A 251 6.20 -9.83 -14.77
CA ARG A 251 6.60 -8.43 -14.69
C ARG A 251 5.90 -7.60 -15.76
N VAL A 252 5.28 -6.51 -15.34
CA VAL A 252 4.84 -5.44 -16.24
C VAL A 252 6.05 -4.56 -16.60
N LEU A 253 6.35 -4.42 -17.89
CA LEU A 253 7.44 -3.60 -18.41
C LEU A 253 6.93 -2.18 -18.71
N GLY A 254 7.22 -1.25 -17.83
CA GLY A 254 6.76 0.14 -17.91
C GLY A 254 7.05 0.89 -16.62
N ALA A 255 6.32 1.98 -16.39
CA ALA A 255 6.35 2.73 -15.15
C ALA A 255 4.92 3.05 -14.67
N PRO A 256 4.68 3.08 -13.34
CA PRO A 256 3.40 3.50 -12.82
C PRO A 256 3.13 4.97 -13.17
N LEU A 257 1.87 5.31 -13.41
CA LEU A 257 1.42 6.67 -13.72
C LEU A 257 1.81 7.65 -12.60
N SER A 258 1.93 7.20 -11.36
CA SER A 258 2.42 8.01 -10.24
C SER A 258 3.85 8.52 -10.44
N ASP A 259 4.72 7.77 -11.13
CA ASP A 259 6.08 8.22 -11.46
C ASP A 259 6.05 9.28 -12.58
N HIS A 260 5.18 9.11 -13.58
CA HIS A 260 5.00 10.10 -14.63
C HIS A 260 4.43 11.42 -14.10
N LEU A 261 3.46 11.36 -13.17
CA LEU A 261 2.94 12.52 -12.45
C LEU A 261 4.06 13.22 -11.68
N ARG A 262 4.83 12.46 -10.89
CA ARG A 262 5.96 13.00 -10.12
C ARG A 262 7.00 13.70 -11.01
N ARG A 263 7.36 13.09 -12.14
CA ARG A 263 8.41 13.60 -13.06
C ARG A 263 7.89 14.64 -14.05
N ARG A 264 6.58 14.88 -14.13
CA ARG A 264 5.93 15.75 -15.14
C ARG A 264 6.29 15.35 -16.58
N SER A 265 6.27 14.05 -16.85
CA SER A 265 6.59 13.52 -18.18
C SER A 265 5.64 14.07 -19.26
N GLN A 266 6.16 14.22 -20.48
CA GLN A 266 5.31 14.45 -21.64
C GLN A 266 4.29 13.32 -21.79
N GLY A 267 3.04 13.63 -22.15
CA GLY A 267 1.98 12.63 -22.35
C GLY A 267 1.19 12.21 -21.11
N VAL A 268 1.48 12.77 -19.91
CA VAL A 268 0.69 12.51 -18.68
C VAL A 268 -0.80 12.79 -18.89
N ALA A 269 -1.16 13.88 -19.59
CA ALA A 269 -2.55 14.21 -19.88
C ALA A 269 -3.28 13.10 -20.64
N ARG A 270 -2.63 12.53 -21.67
CA ARG A 270 -3.16 11.39 -22.44
C ARG A 270 -3.27 10.13 -21.58
N CYS A 271 -2.31 9.89 -20.69
CA CYS A 271 -2.37 8.74 -19.77
C CYS A 271 -3.52 8.88 -18.77
N LEU A 272 -3.79 10.07 -18.26
CA LEU A 272 -4.93 10.35 -17.37
C LEU A 272 -6.25 10.11 -18.08
N GLU A 273 -6.39 10.61 -19.31
CA GLU A 273 -7.58 10.39 -20.14
C GLU A 273 -7.81 8.90 -20.41
N ARG A 274 -6.77 8.16 -20.81
CA ARG A 274 -6.85 6.71 -21.00
C ARG A 274 -7.13 5.94 -19.70
N ALA A 275 -6.68 6.43 -18.54
CA ALA A 275 -7.03 5.85 -17.25
C ALA A 275 -8.52 6.05 -16.93
N GLY A 276 -9.12 7.17 -17.36
CA GLY A 276 -10.56 7.40 -17.29
C GLY A 276 -11.33 6.41 -18.15
N VAL A 277 -10.91 6.23 -19.42
CA VAL A 277 -11.49 5.23 -20.34
C VAL A 277 -11.38 3.83 -19.75
N ALA A 278 -10.20 3.45 -19.25
CA ALA A 278 -9.96 2.16 -18.59
C ALA A 278 -10.96 1.87 -17.48
N LEU A 279 -11.18 2.84 -16.59
CA LEU A 279 -12.10 2.69 -15.48
C LEU A 279 -13.56 2.65 -15.94
N HIS A 280 -13.92 3.44 -16.95
CA HIS A 280 -15.25 3.38 -17.56
C HIS A 280 -15.54 1.99 -18.13
N THR A 281 -14.61 1.43 -18.92
CA THR A 281 -14.74 0.07 -19.46
C THR A 281 -14.82 -0.98 -18.36
N LEU A 282 -14.04 -0.83 -17.29
CA LEU A 282 -14.02 -1.76 -16.17
C LEU A 282 -15.37 -1.82 -15.43
N HIS A 283 -16.03 -0.68 -15.22
CA HIS A 283 -17.34 -0.63 -14.55
C HIS A 283 -18.49 -1.27 -15.36
N ARG A 284 -18.26 -1.57 -16.64
CA ARG A 284 -19.22 -2.30 -17.49
C ARG A 284 -19.04 -3.81 -17.46
N LEU A 285 -17.97 -4.30 -16.81
CA LEU A 285 -17.75 -5.72 -16.60
C LEU A 285 -18.91 -6.29 -15.76
N GLN A 286 -19.60 -7.26 -16.34
CA GLN A 286 -20.75 -7.89 -15.70
C GLN A 286 -20.29 -8.72 -14.50
N GLN A 287 -21.00 -8.59 -13.37
CA GLN A 287 -20.69 -9.34 -12.15
C GLN A 287 -20.63 -10.85 -12.39
N ALA A 288 -21.52 -11.38 -13.23
CA ALA A 288 -21.54 -12.80 -13.60
C ALA A 288 -20.22 -13.29 -14.21
N VAL A 289 -19.48 -12.40 -14.89
CA VAL A 289 -18.18 -12.69 -15.50
C VAL A 289 -17.05 -12.55 -14.48
N ALA A 290 -17.11 -11.55 -13.60
CA ALA A 290 -16.07 -11.30 -12.59
C ALA A 290 -16.07 -12.30 -11.42
N GLY A 291 -17.11 -13.13 -11.30
CA GLY A 291 -17.33 -14.04 -10.18
C GLY A 291 -17.88 -13.34 -8.92
N PRO A 292 -17.98 -14.05 -7.78
CA PRO A 292 -18.53 -13.49 -6.55
C PRO A 292 -17.64 -12.36 -6.02
N LEU A 293 -18.26 -11.20 -5.76
CA LEU A 293 -17.64 -10.03 -5.18
C LEU A 293 -18.34 -9.70 -3.85
N PRO A 294 -17.60 -9.35 -2.80
CA PRO A 294 -18.22 -8.85 -1.59
C PRO A 294 -18.89 -7.49 -1.88
N PRO A 295 -20.08 -7.23 -1.33
CA PRO A 295 -20.71 -5.92 -1.41
C PRO A 295 -19.92 -4.92 -0.56
N HIS A 296 -19.80 -3.69 -1.04
CA HIS A 296 -19.20 -2.59 -0.30
C HIS A 296 -20.02 -1.31 -0.53
N ASP A 297 -20.74 -0.91 0.51
CA ASP A 297 -21.57 0.29 0.47
C ASP A 297 -20.83 1.52 1.04
N PHE A 298 -21.48 2.68 0.94
CA PHE A 298 -20.91 3.93 1.46
C PHE A 298 -20.68 3.89 2.97
N ALA A 299 -21.57 3.24 3.73
CA ALA A 299 -21.44 3.16 5.19
C ALA A 299 -20.21 2.34 5.60
N ALA A 300 -19.92 1.26 4.87
CA ALA A 300 -18.72 0.46 5.01
C ALA A 300 -17.47 1.30 4.69
N GLU A 301 -17.47 2.09 3.61
CA GLU A 301 -16.36 2.98 3.25
C GLU A 301 -16.08 4.06 4.32
N VAL A 302 -17.13 4.67 4.88
CA VAL A 302 -16.98 5.63 5.98
C VAL A 302 -16.48 4.96 7.26
N SER A 303 -16.98 3.77 7.60
CA SER A 303 -16.54 2.99 8.77
C SER A 303 -15.07 2.57 8.65
N GLU A 304 -14.66 2.10 7.46
CA GLU A 304 -13.28 1.82 7.10
C GLU A 304 -12.37 3.05 7.29
N THR A 305 -12.83 4.21 6.82
CA THR A 305 -12.12 5.47 6.88
C THR A 305 -11.93 5.91 8.34
N ALA A 306 -13.00 5.92 9.13
CA ALA A 306 -12.95 6.21 10.56
C ALA A 306 -11.99 5.26 11.30
N ARG A 307 -12.01 3.96 10.97
CA ARG A 307 -11.08 2.96 11.53
C ARG A 307 -9.63 3.23 11.14
N ALA A 308 -9.37 3.65 9.91
CA ALA A 308 -8.04 3.96 9.43
C ALA A 308 -7.47 5.22 10.10
N SER A 309 -8.30 6.24 10.33
CA SER A 309 -7.92 7.54 10.88
C SER A 309 -7.88 7.62 12.41
N ARG A 310 -8.27 6.57 13.16
CA ARG A 310 -8.35 6.56 14.65
C ARG A 310 -7.13 7.11 15.40
N HIS A 311 -5.95 7.07 14.80
CA HIS A 311 -4.75 7.62 15.43
C HIS A 311 -4.65 9.15 15.32
N ILE A 312 -5.27 9.76 14.31
CA ILE A 312 -5.20 11.21 14.08
C ILE A 312 -5.84 11.99 15.23
N PRO A 313 -7.06 11.70 15.72
CA PRO A 313 -7.63 12.42 16.86
C PRO A 313 -6.78 12.35 18.13
N VAL A 314 -6.02 11.26 18.32
CA VAL A 314 -5.13 11.09 19.47
C VAL A 314 -3.87 11.95 19.34
N LEU A 315 -3.29 12.01 18.14
CA LEU A 315 -2.04 12.75 17.90
C LEU A 315 -2.28 14.25 17.61
N LEU A 316 -3.39 14.57 16.94
CA LEU A 316 -3.76 15.91 16.49
C LEU A 316 -5.28 16.14 16.69
N PRO A 317 -5.73 16.41 17.93
CA PRO A 317 -7.16 16.46 18.29
C PRO A 317 -8.01 17.44 17.46
N SER A 318 -7.44 18.58 17.08
CA SER A 318 -8.12 19.58 16.25
C SER A 318 -8.56 19.02 14.89
N MET A 319 -7.73 18.15 14.29
CA MET A 319 -8.09 17.45 13.05
C MET A 319 -9.04 16.29 13.29
N GLY A 320 -9.06 15.71 14.50
CA GLY A 320 -10.05 14.69 14.88
C GLY A 320 -11.48 15.21 14.80
N VAL A 321 -11.74 16.38 15.39
CA VAL A 321 -13.06 17.04 15.33
C VAL A 321 -13.50 17.29 13.89
N LEU A 322 -12.56 17.75 13.05
CA LEU A 322 -12.82 18.01 11.63
C LEU A 322 -13.12 16.72 10.86
N ILE A 323 -12.39 15.64 11.12
CA ILE A 323 -12.63 14.32 10.52
C ILE A 323 -14.02 13.81 10.89
N ASP A 324 -14.40 13.88 12.17
CA ASP A 324 -15.70 13.40 12.63
C ASP A 324 -16.85 14.19 11.98
N ALA A 325 -16.72 15.52 11.90
CA ALA A 325 -17.68 16.38 11.21
C ALA A 325 -17.78 16.03 9.72
N LEU A 326 -16.65 15.84 9.03
CA LEU A 326 -16.59 15.44 7.63
C LEU A 326 -17.29 14.10 7.38
N LEU A 327 -16.98 13.09 8.17
CA LEU A 327 -17.55 11.74 7.99
C LEU A 327 -19.03 11.68 8.39
N HIS A 328 -19.47 12.49 9.36
CA HIS A 328 -20.88 12.63 9.67
C HIS A 328 -21.62 13.30 8.51
N ARG A 329 -21.13 14.46 8.06
CA ARG A 329 -21.72 15.21 6.95
C ARG A 329 -21.75 14.40 5.66
N ALA A 330 -20.72 13.60 5.41
CA ALA A 330 -20.66 12.75 4.23
C ALA A 330 -21.82 11.73 4.19
N ARG A 331 -22.22 11.18 5.34
CA ARG A 331 -23.38 10.27 5.43
C ARG A 331 -24.69 10.99 5.12
N GLU A 332 -24.91 12.17 5.71
CA GLU A 332 -26.12 12.96 5.46
C GLU A 332 -26.28 13.33 3.97
N LEU A 333 -25.18 13.73 3.31
CA LEU A 333 -25.22 14.04 1.89
C LEU A 333 -25.46 12.80 1.05
N HIS A 334 -24.82 11.67 1.39
CA HIS A 334 -25.02 10.41 0.66
C HIS A 334 -26.50 10.01 0.64
N GLU A 335 -27.21 10.09 1.78
CA GLU A 335 -28.64 9.74 1.90
C GLU A 335 -29.56 10.60 1.02
N ARG A 336 -29.12 11.81 0.66
CA ARG A 336 -29.88 12.78 -0.15
C ARG A 336 -29.58 12.69 -1.64
N LEU A 337 -28.46 12.08 -2.02
CA LEU A 337 -28.05 11.96 -3.41
C LEU A 337 -28.77 10.79 -4.08
N PRO A 338 -29.18 10.92 -5.35
CA PRO A 338 -29.71 9.79 -6.12
C PRO A 338 -28.72 8.64 -6.09
N GLN A 339 -29.20 7.44 -5.78
CA GLN A 339 -28.39 6.23 -5.73
C GLN A 339 -28.41 5.52 -7.09
N GLU A 340 -27.40 4.69 -7.36
CA GLU A 340 -27.38 3.83 -8.54
C GLU A 340 -27.03 2.39 -8.17
N PRO A 341 -27.37 1.40 -9.01
CA PRO A 341 -27.00 0.01 -8.77
C PRO A 341 -25.47 -0.16 -8.66
N PRO A 342 -24.98 -0.92 -7.67
CA PRO A 342 -23.57 -1.28 -7.58
C PRO A 342 -23.06 -2.00 -8.85
N THR A 343 -21.79 -1.78 -9.18
CA THR A 343 -21.12 -2.40 -10.33
C THR A 343 -19.78 -3.02 -9.89
N PHE A 344 -19.11 -3.72 -10.80
CA PHE A 344 -17.72 -4.11 -10.55
C PHE A 344 -16.89 -2.85 -10.34
N THR A 345 -16.21 -2.76 -9.19
CA THR A 345 -15.23 -1.70 -8.92
C THR A 345 -13.86 -2.33 -8.72
N HIS A 346 -12.81 -1.63 -9.14
CA HIS A 346 -11.43 -1.98 -8.78
C HIS A 346 -11.20 -1.85 -7.26
N GLY A 347 -11.81 -0.85 -6.61
CA GLY A 347 -11.81 -0.61 -5.16
C GLY A 347 -10.51 -0.07 -4.57
N ASP A 348 -9.44 0.03 -5.35
CA ASP A 348 -8.18 0.70 -4.99
C ASP A 348 -7.56 1.37 -6.24
N PHE A 349 -8.42 1.94 -7.10
CA PHE A 349 -7.99 2.56 -8.35
C PHE A 349 -7.22 3.87 -8.10
N LYS A 350 -5.92 3.87 -8.43
CA LYS A 350 -5.01 4.99 -8.24
C LYS A 350 -3.84 4.93 -9.21
N SER A 351 -3.11 6.03 -9.34
CA SER A 351 -1.97 6.14 -10.26
C SER A 351 -0.80 5.17 -9.98
N ASP A 352 -0.71 4.58 -8.78
CA ASP A 352 0.25 3.49 -8.49
C ASP A 352 -0.11 2.17 -9.19
N HIS A 353 -1.39 1.99 -9.56
CA HIS A 353 -1.95 0.75 -10.11
C HIS A 353 -2.26 0.85 -11.62
N VAL A 354 -2.00 2.02 -12.22
CA VAL A 354 -2.11 2.26 -13.66
C VAL A 354 -0.70 2.37 -14.21
N TRP A 355 -0.27 1.43 -15.05
CA TRP A 355 1.08 1.40 -15.59
C TRP A 355 1.09 1.87 -17.03
N ALA A 356 1.95 2.84 -17.34
CA ALA A 356 2.24 3.22 -18.71
C ALA A 356 3.25 2.24 -19.31
N VAL A 357 2.84 1.55 -20.37
CA VAL A 357 3.60 0.53 -21.10
C VAL A 357 3.70 0.91 -22.57
N PRO A 358 4.63 0.33 -23.35
CA PRO A 358 4.61 0.48 -24.80
C PRO A 358 3.23 0.08 -25.36
N GLY A 359 2.59 0.96 -26.13
CA GLY A 359 1.25 0.74 -26.70
C GLY A 359 0.07 1.20 -25.83
N GLY A 360 0.24 1.34 -24.51
CA GLY A 360 -0.80 1.98 -23.70
C GLY A 360 -0.71 1.83 -22.20
N LEU A 361 -1.80 1.40 -21.58
CA LEU A 361 -1.90 1.27 -20.14
C LEU A 361 -2.14 -0.19 -19.74
N THR A 362 -1.58 -0.59 -18.61
CA THR A 362 -1.88 -1.86 -17.96
C THR A 362 -2.32 -1.61 -16.53
N LEU A 363 -3.51 -2.12 -16.18
CA LEU A 363 -4.03 -2.10 -14.81
C LEU A 363 -3.49 -3.28 -13.99
N ILE A 364 -3.24 -3.05 -12.71
CA ILE A 364 -2.75 -4.08 -11.77
C ILE A 364 -3.50 -4.03 -10.43
N ASP A 365 -3.37 -5.10 -9.64
CA ASP A 365 -3.83 -5.18 -8.23
C ASP A 365 -5.37 -5.14 -8.04
N PHE A 366 -6.06 -6.19 -8.51
CA PHE A 366 -7.51 -6.39 -8.33
C PHE A 366 -7.90 -7.06 -7.00
N ASP A 367 -7.05 -7.01 -5.98
CA ASP A 367 -7.34 -7.61 -4.66
C ASP A 367 -8.56 -6.96 -4.00
N SER A 368 -8.64 -5.64 -4.11
CA SER A 368 -9.67 -4.83 -3.45
C SER A 368 -10.92 -4.65 -4.30
N SER A 369 -11.11 -5.45 -5.34
CA SER A 369 -12.31 -5.33 -6.17
C SER A 369 -13.54 -5.87 -5.45
N GLU A 370 -14.61 -5.08 -5.53
CA GLU A 370 -15.83 -5.20 -4.74
C GLU A 370 -17.03 -4.82 -5.61
N LEU A 371 -18.22 -5.21 -5.19
CA LEU A 371 -19.47 -4.73 -5.78
C LEU A 371 -19.87 -3.45 -5.04
N ALA A 372 -19.65 -2.29 -5.67
CA ALA A 372 -19.82 -0.98 -5.04
C ALA A 372 -20.36 0.07 -6.01
N ASP A 373 -20.72 1.25 -5.49
CA ASP A 373 -21.00 2.43 -6.32
C ASP A 373 -19.78 2.76 -7.20
N PRO A 374 -19.89 2.80 -8.55
CA PRO A 374 -18.76 3.12 -9.41
C PRO A 374 -18.18 4.52 -9.18
N ALA A 375 -18.90 5.42 -8.50
CA ALA A 375 -18.35 6.69 -8.02
C ALA A 375 -17.18 6.52 -7.04
N LEU A 376 -17.07 5.37 -6.36
CA LEU A 376 -15.99 5.04 -5.42
C LEU A 376 -14.61 5.15 -6.08
N ASP A 377 -14.40 4.49 -7.22
CA ASP A 377 -13.08 4.46 -7.87
C ASP A 377 -12.72 5.82 -8.48
N ILE A 378 -13.71 6.58 -8.97
CA ILE A 378 -13.51 7.95 -9.44
C ILE A 378 -13.02 8.82 -8.28
N GLY A 379 -13.75 8.80 -7.15
CA GLY A 379 -13.40 9.57 -5.96
C GLY A 379 -12.03 9.19 -5.40
N LYS A 380 -11.70 7.88 -5.38
CA LYS A 380 -10.39 7.38 -4.97
C LYS A 380 -9.27 7.89 -5.86
N PHE A 381 -9.45 7.84 -7.18
CA PHE A 381 -8.45 8.34 -8.12
C PHE A 381 -8.21 9.85 -7.95
N LEU A 382 -9.29 10.62 -7.85
CA LEU A 382 -9.22 12.07 -7.67
C LEU A 382 -8.52 12.43 -6.36
N ALA A 383 -8.84 11.79 -5.24
CA ALA A 383 -8.19 11.98 -3.95
C ALA A 383 -6.69 11.65 -4.01
N HIS A 384 -6.32 10.57 -4.69
CA HIS A 384 -4.92 10.19 -4.90
C HIS A 384 -4.17 11.20 -5.79
N LEU A 385 -4.80 11.76 -6.82
CA LEU A 385 -4.22 12.84 -7.63
C LEU A 385 -3.98 14.09 -6.78
N GLN A 386 -4.93 14.46 -5.93
CA GLN A 386 -4.78 15.61 -5.03
C GLN A 386 -3.58 15.42 -4.09
N LEU A 387 -3.49 14.26 -3.43
CA LEU A 387 -2.37 13.94 -2.54
C LEU A 387 -1.03 13.99 -3.28
N SER A 388 -0.98 13.49 -4.52
CA SER A 388 0.24 13.56 -5.36
C SER A 388 0.66 15.01 -5.62
N HIS A 389 -0.27 15.87 -6.04
CA HIS A 389 0.04 17.28 -6.33
C HIS A 389 0.48 18.04 -5.07
N LEU A 390 -0.17 17.80 -3.93
CA LEU A 390 0.23 18.38 -2.64
C LEU A 390 1.62 17.89 -2.22
N THR A 391 1.91 16.59 -2.37
CA THR A 391 3.18 15.99 -1.95
C THR A 391 4.38 16.51 -2.75
N TYR A 392 4.17 16.83 -4.03
CA TYR A 392 5.23 17.26 -4.94
C TYR A 392 5.14 18.75 -5.32
N ASP A 393 4.27 19.52 -4.66
CA ASP A 393 4.01 20.95 -4.93
C ASP A 393 3.86 21.23 -6.43
N GLN A 394 2.93 20.50 -7.07
CA GLN A 394 2.72 20.56 -8.52
C GLN A 394 1.48 21.39 -8.87
N PRO A 395 1.59 22.34 -9.82
CA PRO A 395 0.43 23.03 -10.37
C PRO A 395 -0.37 22.09 -11.30
N GLY A 396 -1.57 22.52 -11.70
CA GLY A 396 -2.33 21.85 -12.75
C GLY A 396 -3.21 20.67 -12.29
N LEU A 397 -3.51 20.57 -10.99
CA LEU A 397 -4.40 19.55 -10.44
C LEU A 397 -5.76 19.52 -11.15
N GLU A 398 -6.40 20.67 -11.33
CA GLU A 398 -7.70 20.78 -12.00
C GLU A 398 -7.64 20.26 -13.44
N GLN A 399 -6.58 20.59 -14.17
CA GLN A 399 -6.38 20.12 -15.53
C GLN A 399 -6.14 18.59 -15.58
N ALA A 400 -5.43 18.04 -14.61
CA ALA A 400 -5.21 16.60 -14.48
C ALA A 400 -6.51 15.86 -14.16
N GLN A 401 -7.30 16.36 -13.20
CA GLN A 401 -8.61 15.82 -12.87
C GLN A 401 -9.56 15.90 -14.06
N LYS A 402 -9.59 17.04 -14.77
CA LYS A 402 -10.39 17.21 -15.99
C LYS A 402 -10.02 16.19 -17.06
N ARG A 403 -8.73 15.92 -17.30
CA ARG A 403 -8.30 14.92 -18.30
C ARG A 403 -8.79 13.51 -17.96
N PHE A 404 -8.67 13.12 -16.70
CA PHE A 404 -9.20 11.83 -16.25
C PHE A 404 -10.72 11.75 -16.43
N LEU A 405 -11.46 12.79 -16.01
CA LEU A 405 -12.92 12.81 -16.12
C LEU A 405 -13.41 12.85 -17.57
N VAL A 406 -12.70 13.53 -18.48
CA VAL A 406 -13.00 13.51 -19.93
C VAL A 406 -12.97 12.08 -20.47
N GLY A 407 -11.97 11.29 -20.08
CA GLY A 407 -11.90 9.89 -20.52
C GLY A 407 -12.96 8.99 -19.87
N TYR A 408 -13.37 9.29 -18.63
CA TYR A 408 -14.34 8.47 -17.91
C TYR A 408 -15.81 8.77 -18.29
N ALA A 409 -16.12 10.03 -18.57
CA ALA A 409 -17.50 10.54 -18.60
C ALA A 409 -18.12 10.84 -19.99
N PRO A 410 -17.79 10.17 -21.11
CA PRO A 410 -18.56 10.34 -22.35
C PRO A 410 -20.07 10.12 -22.14
N ASP A 411 -20.44 9.10 -21.35
CA ASP A 411 -21.84 8.69 -21.08
C ASP A 411 -22.14 8.49 -19.57
N ALA A 412 -21.28 9.01 -18.68
CA ALA A 412 -21.50 8.83 -17.23
C ALA A 412 -22.58 9.80 -16.72
N PRO A 413 -23.56 9.36 -15.91
CA PRO A 413 -24.54 10.25 -15.31
C PRO A 413 -23.89 11.34 -14.47
N GLN A 414 -24.39 12.57 -14.55
CA GLN A 414 -23.86 13.70 -13.79
C GLN A 414 -23.92 13.43 -12.28
N GLU A 415 -24.97 12.75 -11.82
CA GLU A 415 -25.19 12.34 -10.43
C GLU A 415 -24.05 11.45 -9.92
N ARG A 416 -23.50 10.58 -10.79
CA ARG A 416 -22.33 9.74 -10.44
C ARG A 416 -21.10 10.60 -10.18
N LEU A 417 -20.88 11.64 -10.99
CA LEU A 417 -19.75 12.56 -10.80
C LEU A 417 -19.91 13.40 -9.52
N VAL A 418 -21.14 13.75 -9.15
CA VAL A 418 -21.47 14.39 -7.87
C VAL A 418 -21.15 13.46 -6.70
N ARG A 419 -21.61 12.19 -6.72
CA ARG A 419 -21.24 11.19 -5.71
C ARG A 419 -19.74 10.93 -5.65
N ALA A 420 -19.03 11.01 -6.79
CA ALA A 420 -17.57 10.82 -6.82
C ALA A 420 -16.83 11.89 -6.01
N ARG A 421 -17.32 13.14 -5.98
CA ARG A 421 -16.75 14.20 -5.12
C ARG A 421 -16.98 13.92 -3.63
N LEU A 422 -18.10 13.27 -3.29
CA LEU A 422 -18.35 12.82 -1.93
C LEU A 422 -17.35 11.73 -1.51
N TYR A 423 -17.16 10.71 -2.36
CA TYR A 423 -16.13 9.67 -2.14
C TYR A 423 -14.71 10.25 -2.11
N GLU A 424 -14.41 11.27 -2.93
CA GLU A 424 -13.12 11.96 -2.92
C GLU A 424 -12.81 12.60 -1.55
N ALA A 425 -13.79 13.28 -0.93
CA ALA A 425 -13.63 13.86 0.39
C ALA A 425 -13.38 12.79 1.47
N VAL A 426 -14.13 11.69 1.44
CA VAL A 426 -13.94 10.56 2.37
C VAL A 426 -12.58 9.90 2.16
N GLU A 427 -12.18 9.64 0.91
CA GLU A 427 -10.89 9.02 0.61
C GLU A 427 -9.71 9.93 1.01
N LEU A 428 -9.82 11.25 0.87
CA LEU A 428 -8.79 12.19 1.34
C LEU A 428 -8.48 11.99 2.84
N VAL A 429 -9.50 11.75 3.66
CA VAL A 429 -9.32 11.40 5.09
C VAL A 429 -8.59 10.04 5.22
N LYS A 430 -9.04 9.03 4.47
CA LYS A 430 -8.49 7.66 4.51
C LYS A 430 -7.02 7.61 4.09
N ILE A 431 -6.64 8.29 3.01
CA ILE A 431 -5.27 8.30 2.50
C ILE A 431 -4.34 9.12 3.39
N THR A 432 -4.83 10.19 4.04
CA THR A 432 -4.05 10.94 5.03
C THR A 432 -3.52 9.99 6.10
N ALA A 433 -4.42 9.20 6.68
CA ALA A 433 -4.10 8.20 7.70
C ALA A 433 -3.19 7.05 7.21
N ARG A 434 -3.16 6.77 5.90
CA ARG A 434 -2.43 5.62 5.33
C ARG A 434 -1.08 5.98 4.69
N ARG A 435 -0.93 7.21 4.21
CA ARG A 435 0.18 7.67 3.35
C ARG A 435 1.03 8.80 3.97
N VAL A 436 0.50 9.63 4.86
CA VAL A 436 1.33 10.60 5.61
C VAL A 436 2.07 9.83 6.71
N ARG A 437 3.39 9.82 6.68
CA ARG A 437 4.18 8.89 7.51
C ARG A 437 4.43 9.50 8.88
N LEU A 438 4.09 8.76 9.94
CA LEU A 438 4.22 9.20 11.34
C LEU A 438 5.64 9.69 11.74
N PHE A 439 6.65 9.28 10.97
CA PHE A 439 8.04 9.63 11.20
C PHE A 439 8.55 10.75 10.28
N ASP A 440 7.68 11.37 9.49
CA ASP A 440 8.00 12.61 8.78
C ASP A 440 7.91 13.79 9.76
N HIS A 441 8.92 14.67 9.77
CA HIS A 441 8.96 15.81 10.70
C HIS A 441 7.81 16.80 10.49
N ASP A 442 7.25 16.85 9.29
CA ASP A 442 6.15 17.74 8.88
C ASP A 442 4.78 17.04 8.94
N TRP A 443 4.67 15.88 9.62
CA TRP A 443 3.44 15.07 9.68
C TRP A 443 2.19 15.88 10.06
N GLU A 444 2.28 16.76 11.07
CA GLU A 444 1.14 17.57 11.51
C GLU A 444 0.65 18.50 10.40
N SER A 445 1.57 19.28 9.83
CA SER A 445 1.25 20.23 8.76
C SER A 445 0.70 19.54 7.50
N ARG A 446 1.25 18.39 7.12
CA ARG A 446 0.74 17.60 5.99
C ARG A 446 -0.63 17.01 6.29
N THR A 447 -0.84 16.50 7.50
CA THR A 447 -2.12 15.96 7.93
C THR A 447 -3.18 17.06 7.88
N GLU A 448 -2.90 18.23 8.46
CA GLU A 448 -3.81 19.37 8.39
C GLU A 448 -4.11 19.78 6.94
N GLN A 449 -3.08 19.89 6.10
CA GLN A 449 -3.26 20.30 4.70
C GLN A 449 -4.20 19.37 3.93
N VAL A 450 -4.03 18.04 4.06
CA VAL A 450 -4.86 17.07 3.32
C VAL A 450 -6.27 16.98 3.91
N ILE A 451 -6.45 17.05 5.24
CA ILE A 451 -7.79 17.06 5.85
C ILE A 451 -8.54 18.35 5.51
N ARG A 452 -7.88 19.52 5.52
CA ARG A 452 -8.50 20.78 5.05
C ARG A 452 -8.86 20.72 3.58
N ARG A 453 -8.11 19.97 2.78
CA ARG A 453 -8.46 19.75 1.39
C ARG A 453 -9.71 18.88 1.23
N ALA A 454 -9.89 17.87 2.08
CA ALA A 454 -11.15 17.12 2.16
C ALA A 454 -12.34 18.05 2.50
N GLN A 455 -12.15 18.98 3.44
CA GLN A 455 -13.15 20.01 3.74
C GLN A 455 -13.45 20.93 2.57
N ALA A 456 -12.43 21.36 1.81
CA ALA A 456 -12.67 22.18 0.62
C ALA A 456 -13.51 21.44 -0.42
N VAL A 457 -13.20 20.16 -0.68
CA VAL A 457 -14.00 19.32 -1.60
C VAL A 457 -15.45 19.17 -1.11
N MET A 458 -15.65 18.98 0.20
CA MET A 458 -16.99 18.92 0.80
C MET A 458 -17.76 20.23 0.63
N ASN A 459 -17.11 21.38 0.89
CA ASN A 459 -17.72 22.70 0.74
C ASN A 459 -18.12 22.98 -0.71
N ASP A 460 -17.24 22.66 -1.66
CA ASP A 460 -17.51 22.83 -3.09
C ASP A 460 -18.70 21.96 -3.54
N LEU A 461 -18.81 20.75 -3.01
CA LEU A 461 -19.95 19.85 -3.23
C LEU A 461 -21.25 20.43 -2.64
N GLU A 462 -21.22 20.96 -1.42
CA GLU A 462 -22.39 21.60 -0.80
C GLU A 462 -22.88 22.80 -1.61
N LEU A 463 -21.96 23.66 -2.07
CA LEU A 463 -22.27 24.78 -2.94
C LEU A 463 -22.89 24.33 -4.27
N MET A 464 -22.35 23.27 -4.88
CA MET A 464 -22.90 22.67 -6.10
C MET A 464 -24.33 22.17 -5.90
N LEU A 465 -24.65 21.66 -4.70
CA LEU A 465 -25.98 21.18 -4.31
C LEU A 465 -26.92 22.28 -3.79
N GLY A 466 -26.49 23.55 -3.78
CA GLY A 466 -27.26 24.68 -3.26
C GLY A 466 -27.47 24.64 -1.74
N LEU A 467 -26.60 23.94 -1.00
CA LEU A 467 -26.65 23.81 0.45
C LEU A 467 -25.74 24.84 1.13
N PRO A 468 -26.08 25.29 2.35
CA PRO A 468 -25.17 26.13 3.13
C PRO A 468 -23.88 25.36 3.43
N VAL A 469 -22.74 26.02 3.27
CA VAL A 469 -21.43 25.44 3.56
C VAL A 469 -21.31 25.15 5.05
N THR A 470 -21.02 23.90 5.39
CA THR A 470 -20.81 23.48 6.77
C THR A 470 -19.43 23.96 7.24
N GLN A 471 -19.38 25.02 8.05
CA GLN A 471 -18.15 25.39 8.76
C GLN A 471 -18.09 24.66 10.10
N PRO A 472 -17.15 23.72 10.30
CA PRO A 472 -16.94 23.13 11.62
C PRO A 472 -16.51 24.24 12.58
N SER A 473 -17.25 24.38 13.67
CA SER A 473 -17.02 25.40 14.70
C SER A 473 -15.72 25.12 15.45
N LEU A 474 -14.59 25.65 14.94
CA LEU A 474 -13.30 25.69 15.64
C LEU A 474 -13.27 26.78 16.74
N ARG A 475 -14.42 27.15 17.32
CA ARG A 475 -14.50 28.11 18.43
C ARG A 475 -13.95 27.47 19.70
N GLY A 476 -12.63 27.55 19.88
CA GLY A 476 -11.97 27.14 21.11
C GLY A 476 -10.43 27.16 21.10
N PHE A 477 -9.76 27.26 19.95
CA PHE A 477 -8.29 27.11 19.87
C PHE A 477 -7.61 28.14 18.95
N LEU A 478 -8.12 29.38 18.89
CA LEU A 478 -7.40 30.50 18.26
C LEU A 478 -6.51 31.20 19.29
N GLY A 479 -5.43 30.54 19.69
CA GLY A 479 -4.38 31.11 20.53
C GLY A 479 -3.01 30.74 20.01
N GLY A 480 -2.52 31.48 19.00
CA GLY A 480 -1.11 31.41 18.58
C GLY A 480 -0.85 31.03 17.12
N PHE A 481 -1.44 31.73 16.16
CA PHE A 481 -0.93 31.69 14.78
C PHE A 481 0.24 32.66 14.63
N ARG A 482 1.48 32.15 14.53
CA ARG A 482 2.62 32.91 13.98
C ARG A 482 2.59 32.79 12.44
N LYS A 483 2.82 33.93 11.79
CA LYS A 483 2.82 34.13 10.32
C LYS A 483 3.76 33.15 9.59
N PRO A 484 3.51 32.84 8.30
CA PRO A 484 4.35 31.94 7.53
C PRO A 484 5.71 32.61 7.26
N HIS A 485 6.80 31.98 7.68
CA HIS A 485 8.11 32.28 7.15
C HIS A 485 8.22 31.65 5.76
N HIS A 486 8.41 32.48 4.75
CA HIS A 486 8.89 32.05 3.44
C HIS A 486 10.30 31.50 3.59
N THR A 487 10.45 30.18 3.57
CA THR A 487 11.75 29.54 3.43
C THR A 487 11.77 28.74 2.13
N ARG A 488 12.57 29.23 1.18
CA ARG A 488 12.88 28.62 -0.11
C ARG A 488 13.58 27.28 0.13
N TRP A 489 12.98 26.17 -0.28
CA TRP A 489 13.52 24.83 -0.02
C TRP A 489 14.57 24.42 -1.07
N GLU A 490 15.75 24.06 -0.59
CA GLU A 490 16.81 23.43 -1.38
C GLU A 490 16.43 22.01 -1.80
N ARG A 491 16.65 21.70 -3.08
CA ARG A 491 16.47 20.37 -3.67
C ARG A 491 17.45 19.38 -3.03
N ARG A 492 16.96 18.39 -2.30
CA ARG A 492 17.72 17.16 -2.06
C ARG A 492 17.52 16.18 -3.21
N ARG A 493 18.58 16.00 -4.01
CA ARG A 493 18.73 14.89 -4.95
C ARG A 493 18.79 13.58 -4.14
N HIS A 494 17.95 12.61 -4.48
CA HIS A 494 18.24 11.21 -4.18
C HIS A 494 19.14 10.65 -5.29
N PRO A 495 20.06 9.72 -4.98
CA PRO A 495 20.99 9.21 -5.98
C PRO A 495 20.23 8.43 -7.06
N SER A 496 20.50 8.83 -8.30
CA SER A 496 20.23 8.09 -9.51
C SER A 496 20.90 6.71 -9.44
N GLU A 497 20.14 5.68 -9.80
CA GLU A 497 20.69 4.40 -10.25
C GLU A 497 21.33 4.63 -11.63
N GLU A 498 22.62 4.96 -11.62
CA GLU A 498 23.50 4.86 -12.78
C GLU A 498 24.80 4.21 -12.30
N GLY A 499 25.15 3.07 -12.88
CA GLY A 499 26.49 2.47 -12.73
C GLY A 499 26.52 0.97 -12.54
N ALA A 500 26.31 0.20 -13.63
CA ALA A 500 26.96 -1.08 -13.86
C ALA A 500 26.90 -1.41 -15.36
N ARG A 501 27.68 -0.66 -16.14
CA ARG A 501 28.31 -1.18 -17.35
C ARG A 501 29.76 -1.45 -16.96
N GLY A 502 30.20 -2.68 -17.18
CA GLY A 502 31.47 -3.25 -16.75
C GLY A 502 31.26 -4.73 -16.55
#